data_AF-F7RZ77-F1
#
_entry.id   AF-F7RZ77-F1
#
_cell.length_a   1.000
_cell.length_b   1.000
_cell.length_c   1.000
_cell.angle_alpha   90.00
_cell.angle_beta   90.00
_cell.angle_gamma   90.00
#
_symmetry.space_group_name_H-M   'P 1'
#
loop_
_entity.id
_entity.type
_entity.pdbx_description
1 polymer ?
#
loop_
_entity_poly.entity_id
_entity_poly.type
_entity_poly.pdbx_seq_one_letter_code
_entity_poly.pdbx_strand_id
1 'polypeptide(L)'
;MVISPANLLFKPLFQRLFILCKHNYSDPPPKMSRKTHLQLFMLMAATLFVSACSSPTLYLTTEGYSEAQQAELRAQLEQLNYTVETTRIQIPEAFPDTTISVNPAFRDIPFLERLEALLQATTGVSVHNMRFGEGNHAYFGKNIGIYIRNPESKQQRFANPFLRSAQCPQQDGLLKIETDGSFQLEYVYYADDEQNLNYLNGLWRWHESTLSLLFSDGTEQHLEHRRSEVATYQGMRPSDIYTPVNEHSEAIVNCNYQVIHMR
;
A
#
# COMPACT_ATOMS: atom_id res chain seq x y z
N MET A 1 33.62 20.24 -3.75
CA MET A 1 33.15 21.64 -3.98
C MET A 1 31.67 21.62 -3.61
N VAL A 2 31.11 22.24 -2.57
CA VAL A 2 31.42 23.35 -1.66
C VAL A 2 30.47 23.09 -0.46
N ILE A 3 31.00 22.79 0.73
CA ILE A 3 30.97 23.59 1.98
C ILE A 3 29.92 23.08 3.00
N SER A 4 30.45 22.69 4.16
CA SER A 4 29.81 22.52 5.48
C SER A 4 29.34 23.88 6.03
N PRO A 5 28.34 23.91 6.92
CA PRO A 5 28.71 24.36 8.26
C PRO A 5 28.04 23.63 9.43
N ALA A 6 28.82 23.55 10.51
CA ALA A 6 28.41 23.70 11.90
C ALA A 6 27.65 22.54 12.57
N ASN A 7 28.36 21.42 12.75
CA ASN A 7 28.33 20.70 14.02
C ASN A 7 29.41 21.31 14.91
N LEU A 8 29.05 21.96 16.02
CA LEU A 8 29.82 22.11 17.27
C LEU A 8 29.18 23.20 18.12
N LEU A 9 28.26 22.82 19.01
CA LEU A 9 27.95 23.49 20.28
C LEU A 9 26.71 22.82 20.88
N PHE A 10 26.85 21.66 21.54
CA PHE A 10 25.96 21.21 22.63
C PHE A 10 26.51 19.93 23.30
N LYS A 11 27.74 20.01 23.80
CA LYS A 11 28.24 19.23 24.94
C LYS A 11 29.22 20.17 25.65
N PRO A 12 28.90 20.66 26.86
CA PRO A 12 29.02 19.81 28.04
C PRO A 12 28.02 20.18 29.16
N LEU A 13 26.99 19.36 29.40
CA LEU A 13 26.17 19.49 30.61
C LEU A 13 26.01 18.18 31.40
N PHE A 14 26.40 17.04 30.82
CA PHE A 14 26.28 15.74 31.49
C PHE A 14 27.52 15.28 32.27
N GLN A 15 28.62 16.05 32.25
CA GLN A 15 29.85 15.66 32.95
C GLN A 15 30.11 16.42 34.26
N ARG A 16 29.19 17.30 34.68
CA ARG A 16 29.26 17.98 35.98
C ARG A 16 28.38 17.37 37.07
N LEU A 17 27.57 16.35 36.77
CA LEU A 17 26.73 15.71 37.80
C LEU A 17 27.45 14.63 38.63
N PHE A 18 28.67 14.22 38.27
CA PHE A 18 29.37 13.12 38.94
C PHE A 18 30.56 13.52 39.83
N ILE A 19 30.81 14.82 40.06
CA ILE A 19 31.97 15.28 40.86
C ILE A 19 31.57 15.80 42.27
N LEU A 20 30.30 15.72 42.67
CA LEU A 20 29.86 16.10 44.03
C LEU A 20 29.33 14.90 44.81
N CYS A 21 30.15 13.85 44.95
CA CYS A 21 29.96 12.79 45.94
C CYS A 21 31.31 12.37 46.54
N LYS A 22 32.01 13.35 47.11
CA LYS A 22 33.02 13.13 48.16
C LYS A 22 32.95 14.34 49.10
N HIS A 23 31.87 14.41 49.87
CA HIS A 23 31.80 15.33 50.99
C HIS A 23 31.38 14.58 52.26
N ASN A 24 32.09 14.92 53.32
CA ASN A 24 32.07 14.26 54.62
C ASN A 24 30.65 14.12 55.16
N TYR A 25 30.34 12.91 55.58
CA TYR A 25 29.13 12.54 56.31
C TYR A 25 29.31 12.98 57.77
N SER A 26 29.10 14.26 58.10
CA SER A 26 29.12 14.70 59.51
C SER A 26 28.23 15.91 59.85
N ASP A 27 27.54 16.53 58.90
CA ASP A 27 26.62 17.64 59.22
C ASP A 27 25.15 17.17 59.23
N PRO A 28 24.35 17.59 60.24
CA PRO A 28 22.92 17.30 60.27
C PRO A 28 22.22 18.00 59.09
N PRO A 29 21.21 17.36 58.48
CA PRO A 29 20.57 17.91 57.28
C PRO A 29 19.95 19.28 57.59
N PRO A 30 20.14 20.28 56.71
CA PRO A 30 19.51 21.58 56.89
C PRO A 30 17.99 21.40 56.89
N LYS A 31 17.31 22.02 57.85
CA LYS A 31 15.84 22.04 57.94
C LYS A 31 15.27 22.69 56.67
N MET A 32 14.92 21.87 55.69
CA MET A 32 14.25 22.31 54.47
C MET A 32 12.88 22.91 54.80
N SER A 33 12.62 24.10 54.25
CA SER A 33 11.38 24.85 54.43
C SER A 33 10.19 24.12 53.79
N ARG A 34 9.00 24.23 54.40
CA ARG A 34 7.75 23.66 53.88
C ARG A 34 7.46 24.09 52.43
N LYS A 35 7.97 25.24 51.99
CA LYS A 35 7.83 25.76 50.62
C LYS A 35 8.68 24.99 49.59
N THR A 36 9.88 24.52 49.95
CA THR A 36 10.74 23.76 49.03
C THR A 36 10.22 22.34 48.81
N HIS A 37 9.54 21.75 49.79
CA HIS A 37 8.85 20.45 49.61
C HIS A 37 7.67 20.55 48.63
N LEU A 38 6.86 21.62 48.71
CA LEU A 38 5.73 21.82 47.80
C LEU A 38 6.18 22.07 46.36
N GLN A 39 7.28 22.82 46.17
CA GLN A 39 7.87 23.07 44.86
C GLN A 39 8.46 21.79 44.25
N LEU A 40 9.15 20.97 45.05
CA LEU A 40 9.70 19.70 44.58
C LEU A 40 8.58 18.71 44.20
N PHE A 41 7.50 18.68 44.97
CA PHE A 41 6.32 17.84 44.69
C PHE A 41 5.61 18.27 43.40
N MET A 42 5.44 19.58 43.18
CA MET A 42 4.90 20.12 41.91
C MET A 42 5.80 19.78 40.72
N LEU A 43 7.13 19.89 40.87
CA LEU A 43 8.07 19.60 39.78
C LEU A 43 8.06 18.10 39.44
N MET A 44 8.01 17.23 40.46
CA MET A 44 7.95 15.78 40.28
C MET A 44 6.61 15.35 39.66
N ALA A 45 5.49 15.94 40.09
CA ALA A 45 4.19 15.74 39.47
C ALA A 45 4.18 16.22 38.00
N ALA A 46 4.76 17.39 37.70
CA ALA A 46 4.87 17.89 36.33
C ALA A 46 5.72 16.96 35.45
N THR A 47 6.82 16.39 35.95
CA THR A 47 7.61 15.40 35.19
C THR A 47 6.88 14.08 34.95
N LEU A 48 5.97 13.67 35.84
CA LEU A 48 5.13 12.48 35.66
C LEU A 48 4.02 12.69 34.61
N PHE A 49 3.55 13.92 34.40
CA PHE A 49 2.54 14.22 33.38
C PHE A 49 3.12 14.40 31.97
N VAL A 50 4.40 14.76 31.83
CA VAL A 50 5.04 14.95 30.51
C VAL A 50 5.49 13.63 29.87
N SER A 51 5.44 12.51 30.60
CA SER A 51 5.62 11.16 30.05
C SER A 51 4.31 10.53 29.56
N ALA A 52 3.28 11.32 29.25
CA ALA A 52 2.17 10.87 28.41
C ALA A 52 2.74 10.52 27.02
N CYS A 53 3.20 9.27 26.93
CA CYS A 53 3.82 8.65 25.76
C CYS A 53 2.98 8.90 24.52
N SER A 54 3.57 9.53 23.51
CA SER A 54 3.09 9.38 22.14
C SER A 54 3.18 7.90 21.77
N SER A 55 2.04 7.22 21.72
CA SER A 55 1.95 5.84 21.25
C SER A 55 2.14 5.84 19.73
N PRO A 56 2.93 4.89 19.21
CA PRO A 56 3.09 4.78 17.76
C PRO A 56 1.76 4.43 17.09
N THR A 57 1.52 5.02 15.93
CA THR A 57 0.26 4.87 15.17
C THR A 57 0.49 4.04 13.91
N LEU A 58 -0.39 3.07 13.67
CA LEU A 58 -0.54 2.36 12.40
C LEU A 58 -1.60 3.07 11.56
N TYR A 59 -1.21 3.59 10.41
CA TYR A 59 -2.12 4.20 9.45
C TYR A 59 -2.56 3.14 8.44
N LEU A 60 -3.81 2.73 8.50
CA LEU A 60 -4.39 1.69 7.65
C LEU A 60 -5.11 2.32 6.46
N THR A 61 -4.63 2.05 5.25
CA THR A 61 -5.31 2.37 3.99
C THR A 61 -5.72 1.07 3.32
N THR A 62 -7.01 0.95 3.01
CA THR A 62 -7.56 -0.25 2.36
C THR A 62 -8.33 0.10 1.10
N GLU A 63 -8.16 -0.69 0.04
CA GLU A 63 -8.95 -0.62 -1.19
C GLU A 63 -9.72 -1.93 -1.39
N GLY A 64 -11.00 -1.85 -1.77
CA GLY A 64 -11.83 -3.04 -2.05
C GLY A 64 -12.31 -3.81 -0.81
N TYR A 65 -12.14 -3.27 0.40
CA TYR A 65 -12.69 -3.85 1.64
C TYR A 65 -13.97 -3.11 2.07
N SER A 66 -14.98 -3.85 2.51
CA SER A 66 -16.18 -3.30 3.15
C SER A 66 -15.88 -2.72 4.54
N GLU A 67 -16.75 -1.85 5.07
CA GLU A 67 -16.58 -1.27 6.41
C GLU A 67 -16.45 -2.33 7.51
N ALA A 68 -17.21 -3.44 7.40
CA ALA A 68 -17.13 -4.55 8.34
C ALA A 68 -15.76 -5.24 8.32
N GLN A 69 -15.22 -5.50 7.11
CA GLN A 69 -13.89 -6.10 6.96
C GLN A 69 -12.79 -5.16 7.44
N GLN A 70 -12.92 -3.85 7.16
CA GLN A 70 -11.98 -2.84 7.67
C GLN A 70 -12.00 -2.78 9.21
N ALA A 71 -13.18 -2.87 9.82
CA ALA A 71 -13.33 -2.87 11.27
C ALA A 71 -12.71 -4.12 11.92
N GLU A 72 -12.89 -5.29 11.30
CA GLU A 72 -12.28 -6.54 11.76
C GLU A 72 -10.75 -6.49 11.67
N LEU A 73 -10.22 -6.07 10.52
CA LEU A 73 -8.77 -5.91 10.33
C LEU A 73 -8.17 -4.91 11.33
N ARG A 74 -8.86 -3.79 11.55
CA ARG A 74 -8.47 -2.81 12.57
C ARG A 74 -8.39 -3.44 13.96
N ALA A 75 -9.41 -4.20 14.35
CA ALA A 75 -9.44 -4.86 15.65
C ALA A 75 -8.29 -5.87 15.82
N GLN A 76 -7.93 -6.61 14.77
CA GLN A 76 -6.78 -7.51 14.78
C GLN A 76 -5.45 -6.75 14.95
N LEU A 77 -5.27 -5.64 14.24
CA LEU A 77 -4.08 -4.79 14.34
C LEU A 77 -3.94 -4.13 15.71
N GLU A 78 -5.04 -3.71 16.33
CA GLU A 78 -5.06 -3.12 17.67
C GLU A 78 -4.55 -4.09 18.76
N GLN A 79 -4.62 -5.41 18.52
CA GLN A 79 -4.04 -6.43 19.44
C GLN A 79 -2.50 -6.36 19.50
N LEU A 80 -1.85 -5.66 18.57
CA LEU A 80 -0.40 -5.46 18.58
C LEU A 80 0.07 -4.32 19.50
N ASN A 81 -0.83 -3.74 20.32
CA ASN A 81 -0.57 -2.61 21.22
C ASN A 81 -0.16 -1.31 20.50
N TYR A 82 -0.69 -1.10 19.30
CA TYR A 82 -0.56 0.17 18.56
C TYR A 82 -1.93 0.81 18.40
N THR A 83 -1.95 2.14 18.32
CA THR A 83 -3.14 2.88 17.89
C THR A 83 -3.31 2.68 16.38
N VAL A 84 -4.50 2.35 15.91
CA VAL A 84 -4.79 2.16 14.48
C VAL A 84 -5.71 3.25 13.98
N GLU A 85 -5.29 3.98 12.96
CA GLU A 85 -6.08 5.02 12.31
C GLU A 85 -6.32 4.65 10.85
N THR A 86 -7.58 4.59 10.43
CA THR A 86 -7.91 4.36 9.01
C THR A 86 -7.78 5.66 8.24
N THR A 87 -7.02 5.62 7.14
CA THR A 87 -6.82 6.75 6.23
C THR A 87 -7.50 6.52 4.90
N ARG A 88 -8.01 7.60 4.30
CA ARG A 88 -8.69 7.58 2.98
C ARG A 88 -7.81 8.12 1.86
N ILE A 89 -6.50 7.94 1.98
CA ILE A 89 -5.56 8.27 0.91
C ILE A 89 -5.62 7.19 -0.16
N GLN A 90 -5.34 7.55 -1.40
CA GLN A 90 -5.21 6.56 -2.47
C GLN A 90 -3.91 5.77 -2.28
N ILE A 91 -3.93 4.46 -2.50
CA ILE A 91 -2.72 3.64 -2.41
C ILE A 91 -1.90 3.87 -3.70
N PRO A 92 -0.62 4.31 -3.62
CA PRO A 92 0.20 4.52 -4.80
C PRO A 92 0.27 3.28 -5.70
N GLU A 93 0.23 3.48 -7.00
CA GLU A 93 0.19 2.36 -7.96
C GLU A 93 1.42 1.47 -7.93
N ALA A 94 2.58 2.03 -7.54
CA ALA A 94 3.83 1.29 -7.39
C ALA A 94 3.82 0.32 -6.20
N PHE A 95 2.87 0.46 -5.26
CA PHE A 95 2.83 -0.38 -4.07
C PHE A 95 2.22 -1.74 -4.42
N PRO A 96 2.83 -2.87 -4.03
CA PRO A 96 2.19 -4.17 -4.09
C PRO A 96 0.89 -4.25 -3.29
N ASP A 97 0.11 -5.32 -3.49
CA ASP A 97 -1.22 -5.52 -2.89
C ASP A 97 -1.23 -5.45 -1.36
N THR A 98 -0.14 -5.84 -0.69
CA THR A 98 0.03 -5.60 0.75
C THR A 98 1.40 -5.00 0.98
N THR A 99 1.42 -3.77 1.49
CA THR A 99 2.65 -3.01 1.69
C THR A 99 2.70 -2.41 3.10
N ILE A 100 3.82 -2.60 3.77
CA ILE A 100 4.18 -1.90 5.00
C ILE A 100 5.20 -0.83 4.65
N SER A 101 4.90 0.44 4.95
CA SER A 101 5.85 1.55 4.84
C SER A 101 6.28 2.02 6.23
N VAL A 102 7.59 2.01 6.48
CA VAL A 102 8.14 2.47 7.76
C VAL A 102 9.19 3.55 7.60
N ASN A 103 9.40 4.29 8.69
CA ASN A 103 10.56 5.15 8.80
C ASN A 103 11.85 4.33 8.59
N PRO A 104 12.83 4.83 7.83
CA PRO A 104 14.11 4.13 7.66
C PRO A 104 14.90 3.90 8.94
N ALA A 105 14.72 4.79 9.92
CA ALA A 105 15.30 4.66 11.24
C ALA A 105 14.48 3.74 12.16
N PHE A 106 13.40 3.11 11.67
CA PHE A 106 12.62 2.14 12.43
C PHE A 106 13.48 0.89 12.73
N ARG A 107 13.56 0.50 14.01
CA ARG A 107 14.47 -0.55 14.50
C ARG A 107 13.77 -1.76 15.11
N ASP A 108 12.45 -1.74 15.30
CA ASP A 108 11.73 -2.83 15.97
C ASP A 108 11.41 -3.97 14.98
N ILE A 109 12.46 -4.72 14.60
CA ILE A 109 12.34 -5.84 13.65
C ILE A 109 11.35 -6.92 14.13
N PRO A 110 11.37 -7.35 15.41
CA PRO A 110 10.41 -8.36 15.87
C PRO A 110 8.96 -7.92 15.78
N PHE A 111 8.68 -6.62 15.92
CA PHE A 111 7.35 -6.09 15.66
C PHE A 111 6.94 -6.21 14.19
N LEU A 112 7.84 -5.85 13.25
CA LEU A 112 7.54 -5.95 11.83
C LEU A 112 7.26 -7.40 11.40
N GLU A 113 8.04 -8.36 11.88
CA GLU A 113 7.81 -9.77 11.58
C GLU A 113 6.43 -10.24 12.07
N ARG A 114 5.98 -9.79 13.24
CA ARG A 114 4.62 -10.10 13.74
C ARG A 114 3.54 -9.42 12.91
N LEU A 115 3.77 -8.17 12.51
CA LEU A 115 2.84 -7.43 11.66
C LEU A 115 2.72 -8.07 10.28
N GLU A 116 3.83 -8.42 9.66
CA GLU A 116 3.89 -9.14 8.39
C GLU A 116 3.16 -10.47 8.46
N ALA A 117 3.42 -11.27 9.50
CA ALA A 117 2.74 -12.54 9.69
C ALA A 117 1.22 -12.38 9.83
N LEU A 118 0.76 -11.38 10.60
CA LEU A 118 -0.67 -11.07 10.74
C LEU A 118 -1.29 -10.65 9.40
N LEU A 119 -0.63 -9.74 8.68
CA LEU A 119 -1.13 -9.27 7.39
C LEU A 119 -1.18 -10.40 6.36
N GLN A 120 -0.11 -11.20 6.25
CA GLN A 120 -0.08 -12.34 5.35
C GLN A 120 -1.16 -13.38 5.68
N ALA A 121 -1.40 -13.65 6.96
CA ALA A 121 -2.48 -14.55 7.38
C ALA A 121 -3.87 -14.00 7.05
N THR A 122 -4.03 -12.68 7.07
CA THR A 122 -5.31 -12.00 6.83
C THR A 122 -5.60 -11.83 5.34
N THR A 123 -4.59 -11.50 4.53
CA THR A 123 -4.76 -11.17 3.11
C THR A 123 -4.47 -12.36 2.19
N GLY A 124 -3.74 -13.36 2.66
CA GLY A 124 -3.30 -14.51 1.86
C GLY A 124 -2.24 -14.16 0.80
N VAL A 125 -1.74 -12.92 0.77
CA VAL A 125 -0.72 -12.46 -0.19
C VAL A 125 0.58 -12.10 0.52
N SER A 126 1.69 -12.06 -0.23
CA SER A 126 2.99 -11.66 0.32
C SER A 126 2.97 -10.19 0.76
N VAL A 127 3.66 -9.91 1.87
CA VAL A 127 3.79 -8.56 2.42
C VAL A 127 5.09 -7.94 1.93
N HIS A 128 5.00 -6.74 1.33
CA HIS A 128 6.15 -5.99 0.90
C HIS A 128 6.54 -4.92 1.93
N ASN A 129 7.82 -4.87 2.30
CA ASN A 129 8.33 -3.88 3.24
C ASN A 129 9.10 -2.78 2.53
N MET A 130 8.63 -1.55 2.69
CA MET A 130 9.28 -0.36 2.17
C MET A 130 9.94 0.43 3.29
N ARG A 131 11.26 0.64 3.14
CA ARG A 131 12.07 1.51 3.99
C ARG A 131 12.72 2.54 3.06
N PHE A 132 12.39 3.82 3.21
CA PHE A 132 12.80 4.95 2.35
C PHE A 132 12.14 5.02 0.95
N GLY A 133 11.71 6.23 0.58
CA GLY A 133 12.06 6.86 -0.70
C GLY A 133 11.28 6.48 -1.96
N GLU A 134 10.70 5.29 -2.09
CA GLU A 134 9.85 5.00 -3.25
C GLU A 134 8.50 5.73 -3.09
N GLY A 135 8.36 6.85 -3.79
CA GLY A 135 7.14 7.65 -3.83
C GLY A 135 6.95 8.73 -2.75
N ASN A 136 7.97 9.12 -1.98
CA ASN A 136 7.89 10.18 -0.94
C ASN A 136 6.96 9.89 0.27
N HIS A 137 6.44 8.67 0.46
CA HIS A 137 5.52 8.32 1.55
C HIS A 137 6.23 7.71 2.78
N ALA A 138 7.12 8.48 3.43
CA ALA A 138 7.76 8.06 4.68
C ALA A 138 7.01 8.58 5.90
N TYR A 139 6.77 7.69 6.87
CA TYR A 139 6.20 8.06 8.16
C TYR A 139 7.28 8.56 9.12
N PHE A 140 6.93 9.53 9.97
CA PHE A 140 7.85 10.08 10.98
C PHE A 140 7.86 9.23 12.26
N GLY A 141 9.05 9.10 12.86
CA GLY A 141 9.21 8.43 14.16
C GLY A 141 8.92 6.93 14.10
N LYS A 142 7.98 6.48 14.94
CA LYS A 142 7.56 5.08 15.05
C LYS A 142 6.24 4.78 14.35
N ASN A 143 5.72 5.73 13.58
CA ASN A 143 4.50 5.54 12.81
C ASN A 143 4.77 4.64 11.60
N ILE A 144 3.75 3.89 11.20
CA ILE A 144 3.84 2.88 10.15
C ILE A 144 2.61 3.01 9.26
N GLY A 145 2.81 2.99 7.96
CA GLY A 145 1.73 2.88 6.99
C GLY A 145 1.49 1.45 6.60
N ILE A 146 0.23 1.06 6.51
CA ILE A 146 -0.23 -0.24 6.06
C ILE A 146 -1.17 0.01 4.90
N TYR A 147 -0.85 -0.56 3.74
CA TYR A 147 -1.59 -0.39 2.50
C TYR A 147 -2.02 -1.76 2.01
N ILE A 148 -3.32 -1.98 1.86
CA ILE A 148 -3.86 -3.29 1.52
C ILE A 148 -4.94 -3.16 0.45
N ARG A 149 -4.75 -3.87 -0.66
CA ARG A 149 -5.77 -4.06 -1.68
C ARG A 149 -6.40 -5.42 -1.49
N ASN A 150 -7.73 -5.49 -1.51
CA ASN A 150 -8.44 -6.74 -1.38
C ASN A 150 -8.21 -7.61 -2.62
N PRO A 151 -7.52 -8.77 -2.54
CA PRO A 151 -7.33 -9.64 -3.69
C PRO A 151 -8.66 -10.26 -4.17
N GLU A 152 -9.64 -10.44 -3.29
CA GLU A 152 -10.97 -10.92 -3.69
C GLU A 152 -11.71 -9.89 -4.55
N SER A 153 -11.38 -8.60 -4.41
CA SER A 153 -11.94 -7.58 -5.30
C SER A 153 -11.43 -7.71 -6.75
N LYS A 154 -10.23 -8.29 -6.94
CA LYS A 154 -9.70 -8.68 -8.26
C LYS A 154 -10.37 -9.97 -8.77
N GLN A 155 -10.50 -11.00 -7.93
CA GLN A 155 -11.12 -12.29 -8.28
C GLN A 155 -12.63 -12.20 -8.57
N GLN A 156 -13.41 -11.43 -7.81
CA GLN A 156 -14.84 -11.22 -8.08
C GLN A 156 -15.08 -10.41 -9.36
N ARG A 157 -14.14 -9.53 -9.72
CA ARG A 157 -14.31 -8.61 -10.84
C ARG A 157 -13.99 -9.24 -12.19
N PHE A 158 -13.05 -10.17 -12.24
CA PHE A 158 -12.77 -10.99 -13.42
C PHE A 158 -13.13 -12.46 -13.16
N ALA A 159 -14.38 -12.71 -12.76
CA ALA A 159 -14.90 -14.07 -12.58
C ALA A 159 -14.80 -14.92 -13.87
N ASN A 160 -14.75 -14.26 -15.02
CA ASN A 160 -14.23 -14.83 -16.26
C ASN A 160 -12.97 -14.05 -16.65
N PRO A 161 -11.77 -14.66 -16.54
CA PRO A 161 -10.52 -13.96 -16.82
C PRO A 161 -10.28 -13.77 -18.32
N PHE A 162 -11.11 -14.35 -19.19
CA PHE A 162 -10.93 -14.32 -20.63
C PHE A 162 -11.87 -13.31 -21.28
N LEU A 163 -11.28 -12.25 -21.84
CA LEU A 163 -11.97 -11.24 -22.63
C LEU A 163 -11.62 -11.46 -24.11
N ARG A 164 -12.63 -11.63 -24.95
CA ARG A 164 -12.41 -11.77 -26.39
C ARG A 164 -12.43 -10.42 -27.07
N SER A 165 -11.54 -10.23 -28.04
CA SER A 165 -11.60 -9.07 -28.92
C SER A 165 -12.96 -8.98 -29.62
N ALA A 166 -13.49 -7.77 -29.74
CA ALA A 166 -14.73 -7.46 -30.40
C ALA A 166 -14.54 -6.18 -31.20
N GLN A 167 -15.27 -6.07 -32.32
CA GLN A 167 -15.16 -4.92 -33.22
C GLN A 167 -13.70 -4.68 -33.69
N CYS A 168 -12.96 -5.76 -33.87
CA CYS A 168 -11.56 -5.78 -34.31
C CYS A 168 -11.52 -6.34 -35.75
N PRO A 169 -11.48 -5.51 -36.79
CA PRO A 169 -11.66 -5.98 -38.18
C PRO A 169 -10.45 -6.75 -38.72
N GLN A 170 -9.26 -6.59 -38.14
CA GLN A 170 -8.02 -7.12 -38.69
C GLN A 170 -7.44 -8.31 -37.91
N GLN A 171 -7.82 -8.49 -36.65
CA GLN A 171 -7.20 -9.46 -35.74
C GLN A 171 -8.26 -10.03 -34.80
N ASP A 172 -8.11 -11.30 -34.43
CA ASP A 172 -8.85 -11.91 -33.31
C ASP A 172 -7.86 -12.17 -32.18
N GLY A 173 -8.22 -11.74 -30.98
CA GLY A 173 -7.40 -11.88 -29.79
C GLY A 173 -8.20 -12.27 -28.55
N LEU A 174 -7.47 -12.85 -27.61
CA LEU A 174 -7.93 -13.29 -26.31
C LEU A 174 -7.04 -12.66 -25.24
N LEU A 175 -7.62 -11.75 -24.46
CA LEU A 175 -6.99 -11.15 -23.31
C LEU A 175 -7.33 -11.96 -22.06
N LYS A 176 -6.32 -12.59 -21.48
CA LYS A 176 -6.38 -13.32 -20.21
C LYS A 176 -5.87 -12.42 -19.08
N ILE A 177 -6.70 -12.24 -18.06
CA ILE A 177 -6.40 -11.48 -16.84
C ILE A 177 -6.13 -12.46 -15.70
N GLU A 178 -4.90 -12.50 -15.19
CA GLU A 178 -4.49 -13.43 -14.15
C GLU A 178 -4.66 -12.83 -12.75
N THR A 179 -4.94 -13.67 -11.76
CA THR A 179 -5.14 -13.22 -10.38
C THR A 179 -3.87 -12.69 -9.70
N ASP A 180 -2.70 -13.02 -10.24
CA ASP A 180 -1.40 -12.53 -9.75
C ASP A 180 -1.06 -11.11 -10.22
N GLY A 181 -1.96 -10.48 -11.00
CA GLY A 181 -1.76 -9.14 -11.55
C GLY A 181 -1.08 -9.12 -12.92
N SER A 182 -0.79 -10.28 -13.51
CA SER A 182 -0.29 -10.37 -14.88
C SER A 182 -1.40 -10.54 -15.92
N PHE A 183 -1.15 -10.12 -17.15
CA PHE A 183 -2.04 -10.42 -18.27
C PHE A 183 -1.26 -11.05 -19.43
N GLN A 184 -2.00 -11.78 -20.26
CA GLN A 184 -1.54 -12.28 -21.54
C GLN A 184 -2.59 -11.98 -22.60
N LEU A 185 -2.18 -11.34 -23.69
CA LEU A 185 -2.97 -11.10 -24.88
C LEU A 185 -2.42 -11.97 -26.01
N GLU A 186 -3.16 -13.03 -26.31
CA GLU A 186 -2.91 -13.91 -27.44
C GLU A 186 -3.69 -13.41 -28.66
N TYR A 187 -3.05 -13.31 -29.84
CA TYR A 187 -3.74 -12.85 -31.04
C TYR A 187 -3.16 -13.44 -32.32
N VAL A 188 -4.02 -13.57 -33.32
CA VAL A 188 -3.64 -14.07 -34.65
C VAL A 188 -3.40 -12.89 -35.58
N TYR A 189 -2.24 -12.90 -36.23
CA TYR A 189 -1.92 -12.00 -37.32
C TYR A 189 -1.86 -12.80 -38.63
N TYR A 190 -2.54 -12.30 -39.65
CA TYR A 190 -2.56 -12.89 -40.99
C TYR A 190 -1.59 -12.13 -41.88
N ALA A 191 -0.49 -12.78 -42.27
CA ALA A 191 0.41 -12.29 -43.30
C ALA A 191 0.72 -13.44 -44.26
N ASP A 192 0.65 -13.16 -45.57
CA ASP A 192 1.05 -14.06 -46.65
C ASP A 192 0.45 -15.49 -46.55
N ASP A 193 -0.86 -15.57 -46.26
CA ASP A 193 -1.63 -16.81 -46.07
C ASP A 193 -1.17 -17.71 -44.89
N GLU A 194 -0.25 -17.25 -44.05
CA GLU A 194 0.18 -17.91 -42.83
C GLU A 194 -0.49 -17.28 -41.58
N GLN A 195 -0.94 -18.15 -40.67
CA GLN A 195 -1.49 -17.75 -39.37
C GLN A 195 -0.37 -17.75 -38.34
N ASN A 196 0.03 -16.55 -37.90
CA ASN A 196 1.04 -16.41 -36.87
C ASN A 196 0.39 -16.07 -35.53
N LEU A 197 0.63 -16.91 -34.53
CA LEU A 197 0.17 -16.70 -33.16
C LEU A 197 1.18 -15.85 -32.40
N ASN A 198 0.71 -14.71 -31.88
CA ASN A 198 1.53 -13.73 -31.18
C ASN A 198 1.02 -13.50 -29.76
N TYR A 199 1.90 -12.97 -28.91
CA TYR A 199 1.62 -12.73 -27.50
C TYR A 199 2.15 -11.37 -27.07
N LEU A 200 1.29 -10.60 -26.41
CA LEU A 200 1.69 -9.46 -25.58
C LEU A 200 1.44 -9.82 -24.13
N ASN A 201 2.32 -9.41 -23.23
CA ASN A 201 2.21 -9.71 -21.81
C ASN A 201 2.59 -8.49 -20.99
N GLY A 202 2.13 -8.47 -19.75
CA GLY A 202 2.46 -7.39 -18.84
C GLY A 202 1.70 -7.51 -17.53
N LEU A 203 1.52 -6.37 -16.87
CA LEU A 203 0.79 -6.24 -15.63
C LEU A 203 -0.55 -5.56 -15.90
N TRP A 204 -1.60 -5.94 -15.18
CA TRP A 204 -2.88 -5.25 -15.26
C TRP A 204 -3.26 -4.64 -13.91
N ARG A 205 -4.10 -3.61 -13.98
CA ARG A 205 -4.67 -2.94 -12.81
C ARG A 205 -6.13 -2.60 -13.06
N TRP A 206 -6.92 -2.55 -12.00
CA TRP A 206 -8.28 -2.07 -12.06
C TRP A 206 -8.46 -0.89 -11.11
N HIS A 207 -9.02 0.20 -11.61
CA HIS A 207 -9.39 1.34 -10.79
C HIS A 207 -10.75 1.87 -11.25
N GLU A 208 -11.70 2.00 -10.30
CA GLU A 208 -13.08 2.43 -10.56
C GLU A 208 -13.79 1.59 -11.63
N SER A 209 -13.75 2.05 -12.88
CA SER A 209 -14.31 1.40 -14.07
C SER A 209 -13.29 1.29 -15.21
N THR A 210 -12.00 1.26 -14.91
CA THR A 210 -10.93 1.23 -15.90
C THR A 210 -10.00 0.06 -15.65
N LEU A 211 -9.77 -0.75 -16.69
CA LEU A 211 -8.74 -1.77 -16.74
C LEU A 211 -7.50 -1.17 -17.41
N SER A 212 -6.42 -1.00 -16.66
CA SER A 212 -5.12 -0.58 -17.20
C SER A 212 -4.26 -1.79 -17.50
N LEU A 213 -3.59 -1.80 -18.65
CA LEU A 213 -2.64 -2.80 -19.10
C LEU A 213 -1.27 -2.13 -19.27
N LEU A 214 -0.31 -2.49 -18.43
CA LEU A 214 1.09 -2.07 -18.53
C LEU A 214 1.88 -3.16 -19.23
N PHE A 215 2.29 -2.91 -20.47
CA PHE A 215 3.02 -3.86 -21.30
C PHE A 215 4.48 -3.99 -20.87
N SER A 216 5.11 -5.12 -21.23
CA SER A 216 6.50 -5.41 -20.86
C SER A 216 7.53 -4.42 -21.44
N ASP A 217 7.18 -3.68 -22.50
CA ASP A 217 8.01 -2.62 -23.09
C ASP A 217 7.85 -1.26 -22.38
N GLY A 218 7.01 -1.20 -21.35
CA GLY A 218 6.72 0.00 -20.57
C GLY A 218 5.60 0.87 -21.13
N THR A 219 4.99 0.50 -22.25
CA THR A 219 3.78 1.18 -22.76
C THR A 219 2.56 0.82 -21.91
N GLU A 220 1.54 1.67 -21.93
CA GLU A 220 0.31 1.48 -21.16
C GLU A 220 -0.93 1.72 -22.01
N GLN A 221 -1.97 0.92 -21.77
CA GLN A 221 -3.30 1.12 -22.33
C GLN A 221 -4.36 1.12 -21.24
N HIS A 222 -5.36 1.99 -21.38
CA HIS A 222 -6.52 2.03 -20.50
C HIS A 222 -7.76 1.59 -21.26
N LEU A 223 -8.55 0.72 -20.64
CA LEU A 223 -9.80 0.20 -21.16
C LEU A 223 -10.94 0.59 -20.23
N GLU A 224 -11.82 1.48 -20.68
CA GLU A 224 -13.03 1.85 -19.96
C GLU A 224 -14.06 0.72 -20.00
N HIS A 225 -14.53 0.33 -18.83
CA HIS A 225 -15.53 -0.71 -18.65
C HIS A 225 -16.95 -0.15 -18.65
N ARG A 226 -17.82 -0.86 -19.35
CA ARG A 226 -19.26 -0.65 -19.29
C ARG A 226 -20.00 -1.98 -19.35
N ARG A 227 -21.18 -2.00 -18.76
CA ARG A 227 -22.16 -3.08 -18.93
C ARG A 227 -23.13 -2.73 -20.04
N SER A 228 -23.41 -3.71 -20.89
CA SER A 228 -24.38 -3.57 -21.98
C SER A 228 -25.01 -4.92 -22.32
N GLU A 229 -25.84 -4.95 -23.34
CA GLU A 229 -26.35 -6.19 -23.92
C GLU A 229 -25.85 -6.31 -25.35
N VAL A 230 -25.47 -7.53 -25.74
CA VAL A 230 -25.03 -7.84 -27.10
C VAL A 230 -25.93 -8.91 -27.70
N ALA A 231 -26.19 -8.80 -29.00
CA ALA A 231 -26.99 -9.79 -29.71
C ALA A 231 -26.19 -11.09 -29.87
N THR A 232 -26.82 -12.23 -29.56
CA THR A 232 -26.29 -13.57 -29.78
C THR A 232 -27.31 -14.44 -30.50
N TYR A 233 -26.94 -15.66 -30.88
CA TYR A 233 -27.88 -16.65 -31.42
C TYR A 233 -29.00 -17.04 -30.44
N GLN A 234 -28.86 -16.73 -29.15
CA GLN A 234 -29.86 -16.98 -28.10
C GLN A 234 -30.63 -15.70 -27.72
N GLY A 235 -30.51 -14.63 -28.51
CA GLY A 235 -31.09 -13.32 -28.19
C GLY A 235 -30.08 -12.38 -27.51
N MET A 236 -30.59 -11.29 -26.92
CA MET A 236 -29.77 -10.32 -26.20
C MET A 236 -29.18 -10.96 -24.94
N ARG A 237 -27.88 -10.81 -24.73
CA ARG A 237 -27.17 -11.32 -23.57
C ARG A 237 -26.40 -10.20 -22.86
N PRO A 238 -26.37 -10.18 -21.52
CA PRO A 238 -25.56 -9.23 -20.79
C PRO A 238 -24.07 -9.43 -21.12
N SER A 239 -23.35 -8.33 -21.24
CA SER A 239 -21.93 -8.31 -21.57
C SER A 239 -21.22 -7.22 -20.78
N ASP A 240 -20.00 -7.54 -20.31
CA ASP A 240 -19.03 -6.53 -19.93
C ASP A 240 -18.20 -6.18 -21.17
N ILE A 241 -18.03 -4.88 -21.44
CA ILE A 241 -17.31 -4.35 -22.59
C ILE A 241 -16.23 -3.40 -22.09
N TYR A 242 -15.04 -3.53 -22.63
CA TYR A 242 -13.82 -2.82 -22.26
C TYR A 242 -13.34 -2.08 -23.52
N THR A 243 -13.38 -0.74 -23.49
CA THR A 243 -13.13 0.11 -24.66
C THR A 243 -11.84 0.89 -24.48
N PRO A 244 -10.90 0.81 -25.43
CA PRO A 244 -9.63 1.52 -25.34
C PRO A 244 -9.85 3.03 -25.36
N VAL A 245 -9.13 3.72 -24.48
CA VAL A 245 -9.19 5.18 -24.31
C VAL A 245 -8.13 5.88 -25.16
N ASN A 246 -6.96 5.26 -25.31
CA ASN A 246 -5.84 5.79 -26.07
C ASN A 246 -5.55 4.95 -27.31
N GLU A 247 -4.88 5.56 -28.28
CA GLU A 247 -4.30 4.85 -29.43
C GLU A 247 -2.97 4.20 -29.04
N HIS A 248 -2.80 2.95 -29.47
CA HIS A 248 -1.61 2.14 -29.29
C HIS A 248 -1.02 1.76 -30.66
N SER A 249 0.29 1.50 -30.73
CA SER A 249 0.95 1.13 -31.99
C SER A 249 0.50 -0.24 -32.51
N GLU A 250 0.26 -1.18 -31.60
CA GLU A 250 -0.27 -2.50 -31.90
C GLU A 250 -1.79 -2.46 -32.10
N ALA A 251 -2.28 -2.78 -33.31
CA ALA A 251 -3.69 -2.67 -33.67
C ALA A 251 -4.63 -3.48 -32.77
N ILE A 252 -4.21 -4.66 -32.32
CA ILE A 252 -5.00 -5.52 -31.42
C ILE A 252 -5.29 -4.84 -30.07
N VAL A 253 -4.40 -3.96 -29.61
CA VAL A 253 -4.54 -3.22 -28.33
C VAL A 253 -5.59 -2.11 -28.44
N ASN A 254 -5.93 -1.69 -29.67
CA ASN A 254 -6.97 -0.69 -29.97
C ASN A 254 -8.34 -1.31 -30.18
N CYS A 255 -8.49 -2.62 -29.95
CA CYS A 255 -9.78 -3.29 -30.09
C CYS A 255 -10.59 -3.24 -28.80
N ASN A 256 -11.91 -3.32 -28.93
CA ASN A 256 -12.76 -3.55 -27.77
C ASN A 256 -12.54 -5.00 -27.28
N TYR A 257 -12.62 -5.19 -25.97
CA TYR A 257 -12.62 -6.51 -25.37
C TYR A 257 -13.94 -6.74 -24.67
N GLN A 258 -14.47 -7.96 -24.70
CA GLN A 258 -15.74 -8.25 -24.06
C GLN A 258 -15.83 -9.67 -23.51
N VAL A 259 -16.68 -9.82 -22.52
CA VAL A 259 -17.17 -11.12 -22.05
C VAL A 259 -18.69 -11.12 -22.09
N ILE A 260 -19.25 -12.13 -22.77
CA ILE A 260 -20.69 -12.35 -22.87
C ILE A 260 -21.09 -13.36 -21.80
N HIS A 261 -22.08 -13.00 -20.99
CA HIS A 261 -22.59 -13.86 -19.92
C HIS A 261 -23.75 -14.71 -20.46
N MET A 262 -23.51 -16.01 -20.60
CA MET A 262 -24.45 -16.97 -21.20
C MET A 262 -25.37 -17.67 -20.19
N ARG A 263 -25.44 -17.18 -18.94
CA ARG A 263 -26.27 -17.76 -17.87
C ARG A 263 -27.62 -17.07 -17.76
#